data_AF-A0AA40HVM3-F1
#
_entry.id   AF-A0AA40HVM3-F1
#
_cell.length_a   1.000
_cell.length_b   1.000
_cell.length_c   1.000
_cell.angle_alpha   90.00
_cell.angle_beta   90.00
_cell.angle_gamma   90.00
#
_symmetry.space_group_name_H-M   'P 1'
#
loop_
_entity.id
_entity.type
_entity.pdbx_description
1 polymer ?
#
loop_
_entity_poly.entity_id
_entity_poly.type
_entity_poly.pdbx_seq_one_letter_code
_entity_poly.pdbx_strand_id
1 'polypeptide(L)'
;MSGQTLTDRIAAAQYSVTGSAVARAVCKATTHEVMGPKKKHLDCYDMSTFIRRYSRYLNEKAFSYRQMAFDFARVKKGADGVMRTMVPEKLLKSMPILQGQIDALLEFDVHPNELTNGVINAAFMLLFKDLIKLFACYNDGVINLLGIHAYPITLWMTPFSLEYGAKVEAQH
;
A
#
# COMPACT_ATOMS: atom_id res chain seq x y z
N MET A 1 -26.07 22.12 -31.80
CA MET A 1 -25.99 21.37 -30.53
C MET A 1 -25.00 20.24 -30.74
N SER A 2 -23.83 20.31 -30.10
CA SER A 2 -22.75 19.33 -30.27
C SER A 2 -23.23 17.96 -29.77
N GLY A 3 -23.38 17.00 -30.69
CA GLY A 3 -23.82 15.64 -30.35
C GLY A 3 -22.74 14.94 -29.53
N GLN A 4 -23.13 14.35 -28.40
CA GLN A 4 -22.24 13.48 -27.62
C GLN A 4 -21.58 12.45 -28.54
N THR A 5 -20.26 12.33 -28.44
CA THR A 5 -19.50 11.46 -29.33
C THR A 5 -19.77 9.99 -29.00
N LEU A 6 -19.71 9.11 -29.99
CA LEU A 6 -19.93 7.67 -29.80
C LEU A 6 -19.00 7.08 -28.73
N THR A 7 -17.80 7.64 -28.61
CA THR A 7 -16.80 7.35 -27.58
C THR A 7 -17.28 7.69 -26.17
N ASP A 8 -17.98 8.81 -25.97
CA ASP A 8 -18.52 9.21 -24.66
C ASP A 8 -19.62 8.24 -24.19
N ARG A 9 -20.44 7.73 -25.12
CA ARG A 9 -21.47 6.72 -24.82
C ARG A 9 -20.89 5.37 -24.45
N ILE A 10 -19.80 4.94 -25.11
CA ILE A 10 -19.09 3.70 -24.79
C ILE A 10 -18.41 3.82 -23.42
N ALA A 11 -17.76 4.94 -23.14
CA ALA A 11 -17.17 5.21 -21.82
C ALA A 11 -18.24 5.22 -20.72
N ALA A 12 -19.36 5.91 -20.92
CA ALA A 12 -20.47 5.93 -19.96
C ALA A 12 -21.09 4.54 -19.74
N ALA A 13 -21.21 3.72 -20.79
CA ALA A 13 -21.65 2.33 -20.67
C ALA A 13 -20.64 1.47 -19.90
N GLN A 14 -19.34 1.64 -20.14
CA GLN A 14 -18.27 0.95 -19.41
C GLN A 14 -18.26 1.32 -17.92
N TYR A 15 -18.44 2.61 -17.59
CA TYR A 15 -18.56 3.05 -16.19
C TYR A 15 -19.84 2.53 -15.52
N SER A 16 -20.96 2.49 -16.25
CA SER A 16 -22.23 1.92 -15.76
C SER A 16 -22.12 0.41 -15.50
N VAL A 17 -21.49 -0.35 -16.41
CA VAL A 17 -21.32 -1.81 -16.29
C VAL A 17 -20.33 -2.16 -15.16
N THR A 18 -19.24 -1.41 -15.03
CA THR A 18 -18.21 -1.62 -14.00
C THR A 18 -18.73 -1.22 -12.60
N GLY A 19 -19.44 -0.09 -12.50
CA GLY A 19 -20.12 0.33 -11.26
C GLY A 19 -21.27 -0.60 -10.87
N SER A 20 -22.01 -1.13 -11.84
CA SER A 20 -23.09 -2.10 -11.64
C SER A 20 -22.59 -3.43 -11.06
N ALA A 21 -21.40 -3.89 -11.44
CA ALA A 21 -20.86 -5.15 -10.93
C ALA A 21 -20.47 -5.05 -9.46
N VAL A 22 -19.78 -3.97 -9.08
CA VAL A 22 -19.41 -3.70 -7.68
C VAL A 22 -20.64 -3.42 -6.83
N ALA A 23 -21.57 -2.58 -7.31
CA ALA A 23 -22.82 -2.29 -6.60
C ALA A 23 -23.69 -3.55 -6.43
N ARG A 24 -23.80 -4.42 -7.45
CA ARG A 24 -24.52 -5.70 -7.32
C ARG A 24 -23.81 -6.67 -6.39
N ALA A 25 -22.47 -6.71 -6.38
CA ALA A 25 -21.72 -7.57 -5.46
C ALA A 25 -21.93 -7.14 -4.01
N VAL A 26 -21.86 -5.83 -3.73
CA VAL A 26 -22.12 -5.24 -2.41
C VAL A 26 -23.57 -5.50 -1.98
N CYS A 27 -24.57 -5.20 -2.83
CA CYS A 27 -25.98 -5.45 -2.49
C CYS A 27 -26.34 -6.94 -2.35
N LYS A 28 -25.63 -7.86 -3.03
CA LYS A 28 -25.80 -9.31 -2.84
C LYS A 28 -25.09 -9.86 -1.60
N ALA A 29 -24.05 -9.19 -1.12
CA ALA A 29 -23.37 -9.55 0.13
C ALA A 29 -24.12 -9.07 1.38
N THR A 30 -25.05 -8.12 1.24
CA THR A 30 -25.82 -7.51 2.34
C THR A 30 -27.32 -7.83 2.31
N THR A 31 -27.75 -8.89 1.62
CA THR A 31 -29.17 -9.32 1.66
C THR A 31 -29.53 -9.98 3.00
N HIS A 32 -30.70 -9.65 3.54
CA HIS A 32 -31.24 -10.17 4.80
C HIS A 32 -31.79 -11.62 4.72
N GLU A 33 -31.36 -12.41 3.73
CA GLU A 33 -31.71 -13.82 3.57
C GLU A 33 -30.66 -14.73 4.23
N VAL A 34 -31.11 -15.57 5.15
CA VAL A 34 -30.27 -16.57 5.85
C VAL A 34 -30.00 -17.76 4.91
N MET A 35 -29.15 -17.56 3.91
CA MET A 35 -28.55 -18.64 3.12
C MET A 35 -27.02 -18.61 3.31
N GLY A 36 -26.43 -19.78 3.53
CA GLY A 36 -24.98 -19.91 3.67
C GLY A 36 -24.22 -19.41 2.42
N PRO A 37 -23.10 -18.70 2.59
CA PRO A 37 -22.39 -18.09 1.46
C PRO A 37 -21.81 -19.16 0.51
N LYS A 38 -22.12 -19.05 -0.79
CA LYS A 38 -21.54 -19.89 -1.84
C LYS A 38 -20.06 -19.54 -2.03
N LYS A 39 -19.20 -20.50 -2.38
CA LYS A 39 -17.73 -20.34 -2.54
C LYS A 39 -17.32 -19.07 -3.34
N LYS A 40 -17.98 -18.81 -4.47
CA LYS A 40 -17.76 -17.60 -5.30
C LYS A 40 -18.12 -16.26 -4.64
N HIS A 41 -18.96 -16.26 -3.61
CA HIS A 41 -19.27 -15.07 -2.81
C HIS A 41 -18.21 -14.84 -1.73
N LEU A 42 -17.56 -15.90 -1.25
CA LEU A 42 -16.40 -15.81 -0.36
C LEU A 42 -15.23 -15.17 -1.12
N ASP A 43 -14.92 -15.64 -2.33
CA ASP A 43 -13.86 -15.08 -3.18
C ASP A 43 -14.08 -13.58 -3.49
N CYS A 44 -15.34 -13.16 -3.68
CA CYS A 44 -15.68 -11.75 -3.92
C CYS A 44 -15.58 -10.90 -2.63
N TYR A 45 -15.90 -11.48 -1.47
CA TYR A 45 -15.78 -10.84 -0.17
C TYR A 45 -14.31 -10.63 0.21
N ASP A 46 -13.45 -11.63 -0.03
CA ASP A 46 -12.01 -11.57 0.24
C ASP A 46 -11.33 -10.49 -0.61
N MET A 47 -11.64 -10.45 -1.92
CA MET A 47 -11.13 -9.39 -2.80
C MET A 47 -11.62 -7.99 -2.40
N SER A 48 -12.85 -7.88 -1.90
CA SER A 48 -13.38 -6.62 -1.38
C SER A 48 -12.60 -6.12 -0.17
N THR A 49 -12.12 -7.04 0.68
CA THR A 49 -11.27 -6.72 1.83
C THR A 49 -9.93 -6.15 1.40
N PHE A 50 -9.25 -6.77 0.42
CA PHE A 50 -7.99 -6.25 -0.11
C PHE A 50 -8.14 -4.88 -0.77
N ILE A 51 -9.24 -4.65 -1.51
CA ILE A 51 -9.53 -3.33 -2.11
C ILE A 51 -9.67 -2.27 -1.01
N ARG A 52 -10.38 -2.56 0.08
CA ARG A 52 -10.56 -1.61 1.20
C ARG A 52 -9.24 -1.31 1.90
N ARG A 53 -8.43 -2.33 2.19
CA ARG A 53 -7.11 -2.18 2.82
C ARG A 53 -6.15 -1.39 1.93
N TYR A 54 -6.09 -1.71 0.63
CA TYR A 54 -5.27 -0.96 -0.32
C TYR A 54 -5.73 0.50 -0.45
N SER A 55 -7.04 0.75 -0.51
CA SER A 55 -7.58 2.11 -0.52
C SER A 55 -7.23 2.89 0.75
N ARG A 56 -7.22 2.23 1.92
CA ARG A 56 -6.78 2.86 3.17
C ARG A 56 -5.31 3.27 3.08
N TYR A 57 -4.43 2.39 2.61
CA TYR A 57 -3.03 2.74 2.38
C TYR A 57 -2.86 3.94 1.45
N LEU A 58 -3.58 3.98 0.33
CA LEU A 58 -3.50 5.12 -0.61
C LEU A 58 -3.97 6.44 0.01
N ASN A 59 -5.02 6.41 0.84
CA ASN A 59 -5.47 7.57 1.59
C ASN A 59 -4.40 8.05 2.59
N GLU A 60 -3.78 7.11 3.30
CA GLU A 60 -2.72 7.43 4.26
C GLU A 60 -1.47 8.00 3.55
N LYS A 61 -1.11 7.46 2.38
CA LYS A 61 -0.03 7.99 1.53
C LYS A 61 -0.32 9.41 1.03
N ALA A 62 -1.57 9.71 0.69
CA ALA A 62 -1.97 11.07 0.31
C ALA A 62 -1.98 12.02 1.51
N PHE A 63 -2.42 11.55 2.68
CA PHE A 63 -2.38 12.30 3.93
C PHE A 63 -0.94 12.63 4.34
N SER A 64 -0.04 11.65 4.31
CA SER A 64 1.37 11.85 4.65
C SER A 64 2.04 12.88 3.74
N TYR A 65 1.77 12.82 2.43
CA TYR A 65 2.25 13.81 1.47
C TYR A 65 1.73 15.21 1.77
N ARG A 66 0.44 15.34 2.12
CA ARG A 66 -0.16 16.64 2.49
C ARG A 66 0.50 17.25 3.72
N GLN A 67 0.77 16.44 4.75
CA GLN A 67 1.36 16.91 6.00
C GLN A 67 2.84 17.28 5.83
N MET A 68 3.56 16.57 4.97
CA MET A 68 5.01 16.68 4.85
C MET A 68 5.52 17.49 3.66
N ALA A 69 4.66 17.70 2.65
CA ALA A 69 4.98 18.28 1.35
C ALA A 69 6.06 17.53 0.55
N PHE A 70 6.32 16.27 0.89
CA PHE A 70 7.17 15.37 0.13
C PHE A 70 6.71 13.92 0.30
N ASP A 71 7.09 13.04 -0.65
CA ASP A 71 6.81 11.62 -0.59
C ASP A 71 7.96 10.85 0.08
N PHE A 72 7.71 10.26 1.24
CA PHE A 72 8.69 9.46 1.99
C PHE A 72 9.30 8.32 1.15
N ALA A 73 8.57 7.72 0.22
CA ALA A 73 9.11 6.68 -0.64
C ALA A 73 10.11 7.24 -1.68
N ARG A 74 10.09 8.55 -1.95
CA ARG A 74 10.87 9.19 -3.03
C ARG A 74 12.01 10.10 -2.56
N VAL A 75 12.08 10.44 -1.28
CA VAL A 75 13.20 11.27 -0.76
C VAL A 75 14.56 10.57 -0.90
N LYS A 76 15.65 11.34 -0.91
CA LYS A 76 17.02 10.82 -0.83
C LYS A 76 17.22 10.11 0.52
N LYS A 77 17.83 8.92 0.50
CA LYS A 77 18.20 8.11 1.67
C LYS A 77 19.70 8.16 1.94
N GLY A 78 20.12 7.71 3.12
CA GLY A 78 21.53 7.61 3.52
C GLY A 78 22.03 8.85 4.26
N ALA A 79 23.36 8.99 4.40
CA ALA A 79 23.98 10.01 5.25
C ALA A 79 23.51 11.44 4.96
N ASP A 80 23.37 11.81 3.70
CA ASP A 80 22.86 13.11 3.24
C ASP A 80 21.37 13.07 2.87
N GLY A 81 20.65 12.07 3.39
CA GLY A 81 19.24 11.85 3.13
C GLY A 81 18.37 12.87 3.86
N VAL A 82 17.15 13.09 3.35
CA VAL A 82 16.22 14.09 3.92
C VAL A 82 15.92 13.77 5.37
N MET A 83 15.62 12.51 5.70
CA MET A 83 15.33 12.09 7.08
C MET A 83 16.56 12.14 7.98
N ARG A 84 17.74 11.89 7.42
CA ARG A 84 19.02 11.85 8.14
C ARG A 84 19.55 13.22 8.55
N THR A 85 19.15 14.25 7.81
CA THR A 85 19.60 15.65 7.98
C THR A 85 18.49 16.58 8.45
N MET A 86 17.28 16.05 8.63
CA MET A 86 16.12 16.84 9.07
C MET A 86 16.34 17.43 10.46
N VAL A 87 15.92 18.67 10.64
CA VAL A 87 15.94 19.36 11.93
C VAL A 87 15.08 18.59 12.96
N PRO A 88 15.54 18.39 14.20
CA PRO A 88 14.88 17.53 15.19
C PRO A 88 13.39 17.83 15.42
N GLU A 89 13.01 19.11 15.48
CA GLU A 89 11.61 19.51 15.70
C GLU A 89 10.67 19.05 14.58
N LYS A 90 11.11 19.17 13.32
CA LYS A 90 10.36 18.69 12.17
C LYS A 90 10.39 17.17 12.10
N LEU A 91 11.52 16.55 12.44
CA LEU A 91 11.67 15.10 12.44
C LEU A 91 10.72 14.43 13.45
N LEU A 92 10.64 14.94 14.68
CA LEU A 92 9.73 14.44 15.71
C LEU A 92 8.26 14.48 15.28
N LYS A 93 7.87 15.46 14.45
CA LYS A 93 6.53 15.53 13.84
C LYS A 93 6.36 14.59 12.64
N SER A 94 7.43 14.36 11.88
CA SER A 94 7.42 13.53 10.67
C SER A 94 7.34 12.04 10.98
N MET A 95 7.99 11.60 12.06
CA MET A 95 8.12 10.18 12.38
C MET A 95 6.78 9.48 12.63
N PRO A 96 5.84 10.04 13.42
CA PRO A 96 4.51 9.44 13.60
C PRO A 96 3.71 9.38 12.29
N ILE A 97 3.88 10.35 11.39
CA ILE A 97 3.18 10.37 10.09
C ILE A 97 3.72 9.26 9.18
N LEU A 98 5.04 9.08 9.13
CA LEU A 98 5.66 7.97 8.40
C LEU A 98 5.25 6.62 8.99
N GLN A 99 5.22 6.50 10.32
CA GLN A 99 4.77 5.29 10.99
C GLN A 99 3.32 4.96 10.64
N GLY A 100 2.40 5.92 10.70
CA GLY A 100 1.01 5.72 10.31
C GLY A 100 0.86 5.23 8.86
N GLN A 101 1.67 5.75 7.93
CA GLN A 101 1.71 5.28 6.55
C GLN A 101 2.20 3.83 6.44
N ILE A 102 3.21 3.43 7.21
CA ILE A 102 3.73 2.05 7.26
C ILE A 102 2.68 1.11 7.88
N ASP A 103 2.04 1.51 8.97
CA ASP A 103 1.01 0.72 9.64
C ASP A 103 -0.16 0.44 8.68
N ALA A 104 -0.65 1.47 7.97
CA ALA A 104 -1.69 1.30 6.95
C ALA A 104 -1.26 0.41 5.77
N LEU A 105 0.03 0.38 5.44
CA LEU A 105 0.58 -0.53 4.42
C LEU A 105 0.55 -1.97 4.92
N LEU A 106 1.04 -2.21 6.14
CA LEU A 106 1.14 -3.54 6.75
C LEU A 106 -0.23 -4.17 7.00
N GLU A 107 -1.26 -3.37 7.23
CA GLU A 107 -2.65 -3.83 7.31
C GLU A 107 -3.20 -4.47 6.03
N PHE A 108 -2.49 -4.38 4.89
CA PHE A 108 -2.85 -5.14 3.70
C PHE A 108 -2.90 -6.64 4.00
N ASP A 109 -1.95 -7.13 4.83
CA ASP A 109 -1.96 -8.44 5.49
C ASP A 109 -2.49 -9.57 4.60
N VAL A 110 -1.76 -9.83 3.51
CA VAL A 110 -2.08 -10.86 2.53
C VAL A 110 -1.18 -12.08 2.72
N HIS A 111 -1.76 -13.27 2.69
CA HIS A 111 -1.03 -14.54 2.75
C HIS A 111 -0.70 -15.05 1.33
N PRO A 112 0.42 -15.77 1.11
CA PRO A 112 0.77 -16.30 -0.22
C PRO A 112 -0.34 -17.09 -0.92
N ASN A 113 -1.16 -17.83 -0.16
CA ASN A 113 -2.27 -18.62 -0.69
C ASN A 113 -3.42 -17.76 -1.26
N GLU A 114 -3.46 -16.46 -0.93
CA GLU A 114 -4.49 -15.51 -1.40
C GLU A 114 -4.04 -14.74 -2.64
N LEU A 115 -2.75 -14.83 -3.01
CA LEU A 115 -2.15 -14.23 -4.20
C LEU A 115 -2.49 -15.00 -5.50
N THR A 116 -3.77 -15.24 -5.71
CA THR A 116 -4.29 -16.18 -6.72
C THR A 116 -4.56 -15.54 -8.08
N ASN A 117 -4.54 -14.20 -8.18
CA ASN A 117 -4.85 -13.48 -9.41
C ASN A 117 -3.86 -12.36 -9.72
N GLY A 118 -3.77 -11.94 -10.98
CA GLY A 118 -2.81 -10.92 -11.42
C GLY A 118 -3.03 -9.53 -10.78
N VAL A 119 -4.26 -9.21 -10.39
CA VAL A 119 -4.61 -7.90 -9.80
C VAL A 119 -4.05 -7.78 -8.39
N ILE A 120 -4.31 -8.76 -7.52
CA ILE A 120 -3.79 -8.76 -6.15
C ILE A 120 -2.25 -8.89 -6.15
N ASN A 121 -1.68 -9.67 -7.07
CA ASN A 121 -0.23 -9.77 -7.24
C ASN A 121 0.39 -8.43 -7.62
N ALA A 122 -0.19 -7.69 -8.58
CA ALA A 122 0.29 -6.38 -8.95
C ALA A 122 0.18 -5.37 -7.79
N ALA A 123 -0.95 -5.36 -7.07
CA ALA A 123 -1.15 -4.51 -5.90
C ALA A 123 -0.12 -4.80 -4.80
N PHE A 124 0.07 -6.08 -4.47
CA PHE A 124 1.09 -6.52 -3.51
C PHE A 124 2.49 -6.08 -3.92
N MET A 125 2.88 -6.26 -5.19
CA MET A 125 4.20 -5.84 -5.67
C MET A 125 4.43 -4.33 -5.58
N LEU A 126 3.38 -3.51 -5.76
CA LEU A 126 3.48 -2.06 -5.57
C LEU A 126 3.64 -1.69 -4.09
N LEU A 127 2.85 -2.31 -3.21
CA LEU A 127 2.97 -2.14 -1.77
C LEU A 127 4.34 -2.55 -1.26
N PHE A 128 4.86 -3.70 -1.71
CA PHE A 128 6.17 -4.20 -1.31
C PHE A 128 7.30 -3.25 -1.72
N LYS A 129 7.25 -2.71 -2.94
CA LYS A 129 8.22 -1.70 -3.42
C LYS A 129 8.19 -0.42 -2.59
N ASP A 130 7.00 0.01 -2.17
CA ASP A 130 6.86 1.15 -1.27
C ASP A 130 7.38 0.83 0.14
N LEU A 131 7.04 -0.35 0.68
CA LEU A 131 7.45 -0.80 2.01
C LEU A 131 8.96 -0.76 2.20
N ILE A 132 9.73 -1.29 1.25
CA ILE A 132 11.20 -1.25 1.30
C ILE A 132 11.71 0.19 1.41
N LYS A 133 11.14 1.10 0.62
CA LYS A 133 11.55 2.51 0.60
C LYS A 133 11.14 3.25 1.86
N LEU A 134 9.95 2.97 2.38
CA LEU A 134 9.43 3.55 3.62
C LEU A 134 10.24 3.07 4.83
N PHE A 135 10.61 1.79 4.89
CA PHE A 135 11.49 1.27 5.95
C PHE A 135 12.88 1.91 5.92
N ALA A 136 13.49 2.06 4.73
CA ALA A 136 14.76 2.76 4.62
C ALA A 136 14.67 4.21 5.11
N CYS A 137 13.57 4.89 4.75
CA CYS A 137 13.27 6.25 5.19
C CYS A 137 13.05 6.34 6.72
N TYR A 138 12.35 5.38 7.30
CA TYR A 138 12.08 5.28 8.72
C TYR A 138 13.38 5.06 9.51
N ASN A 139 14.23 4.15 9.03
CA ASN A 139 15.55 3.88 9.62
C ASN A 139 16.44 5.12 9.62
N ASP A 140 16.49 5.87 8.51
CA ASP A 140 17.23 7.14 8.46
C ASP A 140 16.73 8.14 9.53
N GLY A 141 15.41 8.19 9.75
CA GLY A 141 14.80 9.04 10.79
C GLY A 141 15.13 8.58 12.21
N VAL A 142 15.05 7.27 12.49
CA VAL A 142 15.43 6.69 13.79
C VAL A 142 16.88 6.99 14.12
N ILE A 143 17.79 6.81 13.16
CA ILE A 143 19.21 7.10 13.38
C ILE A 143 19.45 8.58 13.68
N ASN A 144 18.76 9.47 12.98
CA ASN A 144 18.85 10.91 13.27
C ASN A 144 18.33 11.21 14.69
N LEU A 145 17.20 10.63 15.11
CA LEU A 145 16.68 10.78 16.47
C LEU A 145 17.65 10.25 17.56
N LEU A 146 18.30 9.13 17.31
CA LEU A 146 19.25 8.53 18.26
C LEU A 146 20.61 9.25 18.27
N GLY A 147 20.84 10.23 17.39
CA GLY A 147 22.13 10.91 17.27
C GLY A 147 23.27 9.96 16.88
N ILE A 148 22.96 8.77 16.35
CA ILE A 148 23.97 7.77 15.97
C ILE A 148 24.62 8.25 14.70
N HIS A 149 25.70 9.03 14.80
CA HIS A 149 26.42 9.55 13.63
C HIS A 149 27.37 8.52 12.97
N ALA A 150 27.48 7.27 13.46
CA ALA A 150 28.64 6.43 13.15
C ALA A 150 28.45 4.93 12.85
N TYR A 151 27.23 4.37 12.72
CA TYR A 151 27.08 2.93 12.38
C TYR A 151 26.28 2.70 11.09
N PRO A 152 26.84 2.03 10.07
CA PRO A 152 26.14 1.73 8.82
C PRO A 152 25.07 0.63 9.02
N ILE A 153 23.83 0.92 8.63
CA ILE A 153 22.65 0.02 8.69
C ILE A 153 22.78 -1.23 7.81
N THR A 154 23.76 -1.28 6.90
CA THR A 154 23.97 -2.42 5.99
C THR A 154 24.12 -3.76 6.74
N LEU A 155 24.46 -3.75 8.03
CA LEU A 155 24.49 -4.93 8.91
C LEU A 155 23.12 -5.43 9.39
N TRP A 156 22.07 -4.61 9.39
CA TRP A 156 20.73 -4.99 9.90
C TRP A 156 19.72 -5.33 8.80
N MET A 157 19.95 -4.90 7.55
CA MET A 157 19.08 -5.24 6.40
C MET A 157 19.53 -6.50 5.65
N THR A 158 20.76 -6.98 5.86
CA THR A 158 21.22 -8.25 5.26
C THR A 158 20.36 -9.44 5.66
N PRO A 159 19.88 -9.62 6.92
CA PRO A 159 19.00 -10.73 7.25
C PRO A 159 17.64 -10.61 6.55
N PHE A 160 17.03 -9.42 6.53
CA PHE A 160 15.66 -9.25 6.01
C PHE A 160 15.57 -9.42 4.48
N SER A 161 16.54 -8.90 3.72
CA SER A 161 16.56 -9.10 2.25
C SER A 161 16.91 -10.53 1.84
N LEU A 162 17.79 -11.22 2.57
CA LEU A 162 18.15 -12.62 2.28
C LEU A 162 17.00 -13.57 2.64
N GLU A 163 16.35 -13.37 3.78
CA GLU A 163 15.35 -14.30 4.30
C GLU A 163 14.01 -14.21 3.53
N TYR A 164 13.64 -13.02 3.01
CA TYR A 164 12.46 -12.87 2.15
C TYR A 164 12.76 -13.10 0.66
N GLY A 165 13.95 -12.74 0.16
CA GLY A 165 14.37 -13.05 -1.21
C GLY A 165 14.44 -14.56 -1.46
N ALA A 166 15.01 -15.31 -0.52
CA ALA A 166 15.11 -16.77 -0.63
C ALA A 166 13.73 -17.47 -0.61
N LYS A 167 12.72 -16.91 0.06
CA LYS A 167 11.35 -17.46 0.07
C LYS A 167 10.62 -17.27 -1.27
N VAL A 168 10.99 -16.26 -2.05
CA VAL A 168 10.40 -15.99 -3.37
C VAL A 168 11.08 -16.84 -4.46
N GLU A 169 12.38 -17.09 -4.36
CA GLU A 169 13.10 -17.98 -5.30
C GLU A 169 12.82 -19.48 -5.08
N ALA A 170 12.47 -19.90 -3.86
CA ALA A 170 12.18 -21.30 -3.55
C ALA A 170 10.80 -21.80 -4.05
N GLN A 171 10.03 -20.97 -4.77
CA GLN A 171 8.72 -21.34 -5.35
C GLN A 171 8.71 -21.44 -6.88
N HIS A 172 9.88 -21.52 -7.52
CA HIS A 172 10.02 -21.80 -8.96
C HIS A 172 10.70 -23.15 -9.23
#